data_AF-A0A4P6PAJ3-F1
#
_entry.id   AF-A0A4P6PAJ3-F1
#
_cell.length_a   1.000
_cell.length_b   1.000
_cell.length_c   1.000
_cell.angle_alpha   90.00
_cell.angle_beta   90.00
_cell.angle_gamma   90.00
#
_symmetry.space_group_name_H-M   'P 1'
#
loop_
_entity.id
_entity.type
_entity.pdbx_description
1 polymer ?
#
loop_
_entity_poly.entity_id
_entity_poly.type
_entity_poly.pdbx_seq_one_letter_code
_entity_poly.pdbx_strand_id
1 'polypeptide(L)'
;MAGILHGVTFDDLPEYRFIRAVDFAKEVKQSGVYGNAFNFTGFYEDGEFFHDCGLIIDDIDKMKVDADIVTELFSLIDHAAQNDRPLIFTTQVVGSELVKILTGNGKNQQRNDRVESIINRIRDKAEIIMFDKQAQLL
;
A
#
# COMPACT_ATOMS: atom_id res chain seq x y z
N MET A 1 -13.90 -13.07 20.47
CA MET A 1 -12.69 -13.89 20.69
C MET A 1 -11.66 -13.45 19.67
N ALA A 2 -10.59 -12.78 20.08
CA ALA A 2 -9.49 -12.46 19.20
C ALA A 2 -8.48 -13.62 19.28
N GLY A 3 -8.44 -14.46 18.25
CA GLY A 3 -7.40 -15.47 18.11
C GLY A 3 -6.17 -14.81 17.53
N ILE A 4 -5.05 -14.82 18.27
CA ILE A 4 -3.76 -14.42 17.70
C ILE A 4 -3.33 -15.55 16.78
N LEU A 5 -3.52 -15.35 15.47
CA LEU A 5 -3.04 -16.24 14.42
C LEU A 5 -1.51 -16.26 14.46
N HIS A 6 -0.94 -17.29 15.08
CA HIS A 6 0.48 -17.58 15.00
C HIS A 6 0.75 -18.29 13.67
N GLY A 7 1.58 -17.70 12.81
CA GLY A 7 2.18 -18.40 11.67
C GLY A 7 1.45 -18.32 10.33
N VAL A 8 0.59 -17.33 10.10
CA VAL A 8 0.06 -17.04 8.75
C VAL A 8 1.21 -16.53 7.87
N THR A 9 1.59 -17.28 6.84
CA THR A 9 2.44 -16.76 5.76
C THR A 9 1.54 -16.10 4.72
N PHE A 10 2.07 -15.20 3.89
CA PHE A 10 1.26 -14.58 2.83
C PHE A 10 0.72 -15.61 1.81
N ASP A 11 1.34 -16.79 1.73
CA ASP A 11 0.86 -17.93 0.93
C ASP A 11 -0.48 -18.48 1.44
N ASP A 12 -0.84 -18.22 2.70
CA ASP A 12 -2.12 -18.61 3.31
C ASP A 12 -3.26 -17.61 3.00
N LEU A 13 -2.96 -16.52 2.28
CA LEU A 13 -3.92 -15.53 1.79
C LEU A 13 -3.96 -15.55 0.25
N PRO A 14 -4.42 -16.64 -0.40
CA PRO A 14 -4.43 -16.76 -1.85
C PRO A 14 -5.30 -15.70 -2.54
N GLU A 15 -6.26 -15.14 -1.79
CA GLU A 15 -7.12 -14.04 -2.21
C GLU A 15 -6.50 -12.65 -2.00
N TYR A 16 -5.19 -12.57 -1.76
CA TYR A 16 -4.47 -11.31 -1.67
C TYR A 16 -3.28 -11.33 -2.60
N ARG A 17 -3.14 -10.26 -3.39
CA ARG A 17 -1.88 -10.03 -4.07
C ARG A 17 -0.89 -9.43 -3.08
N PHE A 18 0.29 -10.02 -3.01
CA PHE A 18 1.41 -9.50 -2.24
C PHE A 18 2.44 -8.85 -3.17
N ILE A 19 2.90 -7.64 -2.85
CA ILE A 19 3.99 -6.98 -3.56
C ILE A 19 4.88 -6.21 -2.59
N ARG A 20 6.20 -6.35 -2.73
CA ARG A 20 7.15 -5.50 -1.99
C ARG A 20 7.08 -4.08 -2.55
N ALA A 21 7.09 -3.06 -1.70
CA ALA A 21 6.98 -1.67 -2.15
C ALA A 21 8.08 -1.24 -3.13
N VAL A 22 9.28 -1.82 -3.01
CA VAL A 22 10.37 -1.60 -3.98
C VAL A 22 10.08 -2.17 -5.37
N ASP A 23 9.31 -3.26 -5.47
CA ASP A 23 8.93 -3.87 -6.74
C ASP A 23 7.69 -3.19 -7.32
N PHE A 24 6.73 -2.79 -6.47
CA PHE A 24 5.65 -1.87 -6.85
C PHE A 24 6.20 -0.63 -7.53
N ALA A 25 7.18 0.04 -6.93
CA ALA A 25 7.79 1.23 -7.52
C ALA A 25 8.48 0.94 -8.88
N LYS A 26 9.07 -0.24 -9.06
CA LYS A 26 9.63 -0.65 -10.37
C LYS A 26 8.54 -0.87 -11.40
N GLU A 27 7.47 -1.58 -11.06
CA GLU A 27 6.34 -1.85 -11.96
C GLU A 27 5.69 -0.56 -12.43
N VAL A 28 5.44 0.40 -11.53
CA VAL A 28 4.91 1.73 -11.90
C VAL A 28 5.82 2.42 -12.90
N LYS A 29 7.13 2.39 -12.68
CA LYS A 29 8.11 3.01 -13.58
C LYS A 29 8.23 2.32 -14.93
N GLN A 30 8.10 1.00 -14.96
CA GLN A 30 8.17 0.21 -16.19
C GLN A 30 6.89 0.33 -17.02
N SER A 31 5.73 0.46 -16.36
CA SER A 31 4.44 0.67 -16.99
C SER A 31 4.43 1.92 -17.87
N GLY A 32 4.94 3.04 -17.35
CA GLY A 32 4.84 4.35 -18.02
C GLY A 32 3.41 4.89 -18.16
N VAL A 33 2.41 4.10 -17.75
CA VAL A 33 0.99 4.46 -17.65
C VAL A 33 0.63 4.52 -16.17
N TYR A 34 0.13 5.67 -15.73
CA TYR A 34 -0.18 5.95 -14.34
C TYR A 34 -1.68 6.09 -14.11
N GLY A 35 -2.11 5.82 -12.88
CA GLY A 35 -3.49 5.91 -12.44
C GLY A 35 -4.33 4.69 -12.77
N ASN A 36 -3.71 3.53 -12.98
CA ASN A 36 -4.40 2.29 -13.29
C ASN A 36 -4.27 1.28 -12.14
N ALA A 37 -4.96 1.59 -11.04
CA ALA A 37 -5.03 0.76 -9.84
C ALA A 37 -5.48 -0.70 -10.11
N PHE A 38 -6.22 -0.93 -11.21
CA PHE A 38 -6.66 -2.26 -11.63
C PHE A 38 -5.47 -3.19 -11.94
N ASN A 39 -4.35 -2.67 -12.42
CA ASN A 39 -3.16 -3.46 -12.71
C ASN A 39 -2.53 -4.07 -11.45
N PHE A 40 -2.81 -3.51 -10.28
CA PHE A 40 -2.27 -3.97 -8.99
C PHE A 40 -3.25 -4.78 -8.16
N THR A 41 -4.55 -4.72 -8.48
CA THR A 41 -5.61 -5.36 -7.70
C THR A 41 -6.30 -6.50 -8.43
N GLY A 42 -6.02 -6.68 -9.74
CA GLY A 42 -6.42 -7.84 -10.51
C GLY A 42 -5.32 -8.90 -10.60
N PHE A 43 -5.71 -10.15 -10.71
CA PHE A 43 -4.85 -11.25 -11.15
C PHE A 43 -5.58 -12.06 -12.24
N TYR A 44 -4.80 -12.72 -13.08
CA TYR A 44 -5.29 -13.53 -14.18
C TYR A 44 -5.12 -15.00 -13.81
N GLU A 45 -6.21 -15.73 -13.76
CA GLU A 45 -6.23 -17.16 -13.48
C GLU A 45 -7.14 -17.85 -14.50
N ASP A 46 -6.69 -18.96 -15.08
CA ASP A 46 -7.46 -19.78 -16.03
C ASP A 46 -8.16 -19.05 -17.21
N GLY A 47 -7.60 -17.92 -17.65
CA GLY A 47 -8.17 -17.15 -18.76
C GLY A 47 -9.15 -16.05 -18.35
N GLU A 48 -9.40 -15.91 -17.05
CA GLU A 48 -10.32 -14.93 -16.48
C GLU A 48 -9.58 -13.91 -15.60
N PHE A 49 -10.03 -12.66 -15.66
CA PHE A 49 -9.53 -11.62 -14.76
C PHE A 49 -10.36 -11.65 -13.47
N PHE A 50 -9.69 -12.01 -12.37
CA PHE A 50 -10.28 -11.97 -11.05
C PHE A 50 -9.95 -10.63 -10.41
N HIS A 51 -10.97 -10.05 -9.79
CA HIS A 51 -10.89 -8.72 -9.22
C HIS A 51 -11.16 -8.72 -7.71
N ASP A 52 -11.63 -9.79 -7.09
CA ASP A 52 -12.20 -9.73 -5.73
C ASP A 52 -11.19 -9.74 -4.58
N CYS A 53 -9.90 -9.55 -4.88
CA CYS A 53 -8.83 -9.80 -3.94
C CYS A 53 -8.20 -8.51 -3.42
N GLY A 54 -7.83 -8.53 -2.14
CA GLY A 54 -7.14 -7.40 -1.51
C GLY A 54 -5.69 -7.28 -1.98
N LEU A 55 -5.07 -6.13 -1.73
CA LEU A 55 -3.66 -5.89 -2.04
C LEU A 55 -2.87 -5.63 -0.76
N ILE A 56 -1.73 -6.30 -0.63
CA ILE A 56 -0.76 -6.07 0.43
C ILE A 56 0.50 -5.47 -0.20
N ILE A 57 0.81 -4.23 0.20
CA ILE A 57 2.08 -3.57 -0.14
C ILE A 57 2.99 -3.64 1.08
N ASP A 58 4.05 -4.43 0.96
CA ASP A 58 4.97 -4.70 2.04
C ASP A 58 6.11 -3.68 2.10
N ASP A 59 6.45 -3.23 3.31
CA ASP A 59 7.59 -2.35 3.61
C ASP A 59 7.52 -1.04 2.80
N ILE A 60 6.38 -0.33 2.87
CA ILE A 60 6.13 0.91 2.12
C ILE A 60 7.18 2.00 2.39
N ASP A 61 7.85 1.96 3.55
CA ASP A 61 8.94 2.88 3.90
C ASP A 61 10.25 2.62 3.13
N LYS A 62 10.39 1.48 2.44
CA LYS A 62 11.59 1.11 1.69
C LYS A 62 11.58 1.57 0.23
N MET A 63 10.44 1.96 -0.32
CA MET A 63 10.36 2.37 -1.73
C MET A 63 10.95 3.76 -1.94
N LYS A 64 11.60 3.96 -3.09
CA LYS A 64 12.03 5.29 -3.54
C LYS A 64 10.85 6.01 -4.17
N VAL A 65 10.33 7.01 -3.47
CA VAL A 65 9.14 7.74 -3.91
C VAL A 65 9.48 8.91 -4.83
N ASP A 66 8.72 9.04 -5.91
CA ASP A 66 8.66 10.24 -6.74
C ASP A 66 7.22 10.53 -7.21
N ALA A 67 7.05 11.51 -8.10
CA ALA A 67 5.73 11.99 -8.50
C ALA A 67 4.84 10.92 -9.15
N ASP A 68 5.43 9.98 -9.87
CA ASP A 68 4.70 8.92 -10.55
C ASP A 68 4.19 7.89 -9.54
N ILE A 69 5.05 7.50 -8.60
CA ILE A 69 4.71 6.59 -7.51
C ILE A 69 3.60 7.18 -6.63
N VAL A 70 3.69 8.48 -6.30
CA VAL A 70 2.64 9.18 -5.54
C VAL A 70 1.31 9.17 -6.30
N THR A 71 1.35 9.40 -7.61
CA THR A 71 0.14 9.40 -8.44
C THR A 71 -0.51 8.03 -8.45
N GLU A 72 0.28 6.97 -8.59
CA GLU A 72 -0.25 5.60 -8.57
C GLU A 72 -0.82 5.23 -7.20
N LEU A 73 -0.10 5.50 -6.10
CA LEU A 73 -0.59 5.24 -4.74
C LEU A 73 -1.89 5.99 -4.45
N PHE A 74 -2.01 7.23 -4.92
CA PHE A 74 -3.25 7.99 -4.80
C PHE A 74 -4.41 7.26 -5.50
N SER A 75 -4.22 6.87 -6.75
CA SER A 75 -5.23 6.14 -7.53
C SER A 75 -5.57 4.79 -6.91
N LEU A 76 -4.59 4.08 -6.37
CA LEU A 76 -4.76 2.80 -5.68
C LEU A 76 -5.65 2.94 -4.44
N ILE A 77 -5.35 3.94 -3.59
CA ILE A 77 -6.12 4.20 -2.37
C ILE A 77 -7.54 4.68 -2.71
N ASP A 78 -7.69 5.53 -3.73
CA ASP A 78 -9.01 5.99 -4.19
C ASP A 78 -9.85 4.81 -4.71
N HIS A 79 -9.24 3.95 -5.53
CA HIS A 79 -9.88 2.75 -6.07
C HIS A 79 -10.29 1.78 -4.96
N ALA A 80 -9.39 1.49 -4.02
CA ALA A 80 -9.67 0.62 -2.88
C ALA A 80 -10.87 1.15 -2.05
N ALA A 81 -10.91 2.45 -1.78
CA ALA A 81 -11.98 3.09 -1.04
C ALA A 81 -13.33 3.18 -1.79
N GLN A 82 -13.32 3.22 -3.13
CA GLN A 82 -14.54 3.27 -3.94
C GLN A 82 -15.19 1.90 -4.16
N ASN A 83 -14.40 0.84 -4.07
CA ASN A 83 -14.84 -0.53 -4.38
C ASN A 83 -14.88 -1.44 -3.14
N ASP A 84 -14.76 -0.86 -1.94
CA ASP A 84 -14.68 -1.58 -0.66
C ASP A 84 -13.65 -2.72 -0.65
N ARG A 85 -12.49 -2.47 -1.28
CA ARG A 85 -11.42 -3.46 -1.41
C ARG A 85 -10.36 -3.29 -0.32
N PRO A 86 -9.95 -4.37 0.35
CA PRO A 86 -8.86 -4.31 1.31
C PRO A 86 -7.55 -3.88 0.65
N LEU A 87 -6.95 -2.82 1.19
CA LEU A 87 -5.60 -2.37 0.84
C LEU A 87 -4.80 -2.26 2.14
N ILE A 88 -3.80 -3.13 2.26
CA ILE A 88 -2.99 -3.27 3.46
C ILE A 88 -1.58 -2.76 3.14
N PHE A 89 -1.06 -1.93 4.04
CA PHE A 89 0.32 -1.47 4.00
C PHE A 89 1.05 -1.96 5.24
N THR A 90 2.26 -2.47 5.07
CA THR A 90 3.18 -2.67 6.21
C THR A 90 4.26 -1.59 6.16
N THR A 91 4.70 -1.16 7.34
CA THR A 91 5.69 -0.09 7.47
C THR A 91 6.43 -0.23 8.80
N GLN A 92 7.71 0.12 8.80
CA GLN A 92 8.49 0.23 10.04
C GLN A 92 8.46 1.65 10.64
N VAL A 93 7.89 2.62 9.92
CA VAL A 93 7.77 4.01 10.37
C VAL A 93 6.33 4.49 10.31
N VAL A 94 5.95 5.40 11.21
CA VAL A 94 4.57 5.92 11.31
C VAL A 94 4.55 7.44 11.35
N GLY A 95 3.34 8.00 11.19
CA GLY A 95 3.11 9.43 11.35
C GLY A 95 3.98 10.29 10.43
N SER A 96 4.68 11.28 10.99
CA SER A 96 5.44 12.26 10.20
C SER A 96 6.60 11.69 9.40
N GLU A 97 7.15 10.54 9.79
CA GLU A 97 8.24 9.91 9.04
C GLU A 97 7.74 9.28 7.74
N LEU A 98 6.61 8.57 7.80
CA LEU A 98 5.95 8.05 6.61
C LEU A 98 5.56 9.20 5.65
N VAL A 99 5.06 10.32 6.19
CA VAL A 99 4.78 11.53 5.39
C VAL A 99 6.03 12.03 4.69
N LYS A 100 7.18 12.09 5.38
CA LYS A 100 8.45 12.53 4.76
C LYS A 100 8.90 11.59 3.64
N ILE A 101 8.73 10.29 3.82
CA ILE A 101 9.04 9.30 2.78
C ILE A 101 8.15 9.50 1.56
N LEU A 102 6.83 9.63 1.76
CA LEU A 102 5.88 9.82 0.67
C LEU A 102 6.01 11.20 0.00
N THR A 103 6.34 12.25 0.76
CA THR A 103 6.54 13.60 0.22
C THR A 103 7.90 13.77 -0.45
N GLY A 104 8.92 12.99 -0.11
CA GLY A 104 10.28 13.07 -0.66
C GLY A 104 10.94 14.45 -0.50
N ASN A 105 11.95 14.77 -1.35
CA ASN A 105 12.66 16.07 -1.30
C ASN A 105 11.88 17.22 -2.01
N GLY A 106 10.69 17.52 -1.49
CA GLY A 106 10.06 18.82 -1.29
C GLY A 106 10.00 19.96 -2.33
N LYS A 107 10.32 19.82 -3.63
CA LYS A 107 10.24 20.98 -4.57
C LYS A 107 8.97 21.09 -5.42
N ASN A 108 8.04 20.14 -5.34
CA ASN A 108 6.82 20.13 -6.18
C ASN A 108 5.57 20.26 -5.31
N GLN A 109 4.95 21.45 -5.31
CA GLN A 109 3.78 21.77 -4.50
C GLN A 109 2.60 20.85 -4.83
N GLN A 110 2.32 20.60 -6.11
CA GLN A 110 1.24 19.71 -6.54
C GLN A 110 1.44 18.26 -6.06
N ARG A 111 2.69 17.80 -5.99
CA ARG A 111 3.03 16.49 -5.39
C ARG A 111 2.73 16.49 -3.89
N ASN A 112 3.15 17.55 -3.18
CA ASN A 112 2.96 17.65 -1.74
C ASN A 112 1.47 17.65 -1.38
N ASP A 113 0.64 18.40 -2.11
CA ASP A 113 -0.81 18.46 -1.88
C ASP A 113 -1.47 17.07 -2.12
N ARG A 114 -1.01 16.33 -3.14
CA ARG A 114 -1.47 14.94 -3.37
C ARG A 114 -1.08 14.01 -2.24
N VAL A 115 0.16 14.07 -1.76
CA VAL A 115 0.63 13.25 -0.64
C VAL A 115 -0.14 13.58 0.64
N GLU A 116 -0.41 14.86 0.90
CA GLU A 116 -1.22 15.26 2.05
C GLU A 116 -2.64 14.68 1.97
N SER A 117 -3.24 14.69 0.77
CA SER A 117 -4.53 14.03 0.53
C SER A 117 -4.47 12.51 0.76
N ILE A 118 -3.39 11.83 0.32
CA ILE A 118 -3.15 10.40 0.62
C ILE A 118 -3.11 10.17 2.14
N ILE A 119 -2.31 10.96 2.85
CA ILE A 119 -2.09 10.80 4.29
C ILE A 119 -3.38 11.03 5.07
N ASN A 120 -4.16 12.05 4.71
CA ASN A 120 -5.45 12.30 5.35
C ASN A 120 -6.41 11.14 5.12
N ARG A 121 -6.47 10.59 3.91
CA ARG A 121 -7.29 9.39 3.62
C ARG A 121 -6.85 8.17 4.42
N ILE A 122 -5.54 7.92 4.53
CA ILE A 122 -5.02 6.83 5.35
C ILE A 122 -5.40 7.07 6.82
N ARG A 123 -5.24 8.29 7.34
CA ARG A 123 -5.58 8.61 8.73
C ARG A 123 -7.08 8.46 9.02
N ASP A 124 -7.92 8.90 8.09
CA ASP A 124 -9.37 8.97 8.29
C ASP A 124 -10.04 7.61 8.07
N LYS A 125 -9.46 6.75 7.21
CA LYS A 125 -10.11 5.50 6.75
C LYS A 125 -9.35 4.23 7.07
N ALA A 126 -8.04 4.28 7.32
CA ALA A 126 -7.28 3.08 7.62
C ALA A 126 -7.38 2.73 9.10
N GLU A 127 -7.61 1.45 9.38
CA GLU A 127 -7.37 0.89 10.70
C GLU A 127 -5.85 0.72 10.90
N ILE A 128 -5.31 1.34 11.95
CA ILE A 128 -3.87 1.28 12.26
C ILE A 128 -3.65 0.22 13.34
N ILE A 129 -2.96 -0.86 12.97
CA ILE A 129 -2.55 -1.92 13.89
C ILE A 129 -1.07 -1.78 14.18
N MET A 130 -0.72 -1.54 15.44
CA MET A 130 0.68 -1.42 15.89
C MET A 130 1.15 -2.73 16.51
N PHE A 131 2.24 -3.27 15.98
CA PHE A 131 2.93 -4.44 16.55
C PHE A 131 4.13 -3.96 17.37
N ASP A 132 3.96 -3.89 18.70
CA ASP A 132 5.06 -3.57 19.60
C ASP A 132 5.95 -4.80 19.85
N LYS A 133 7.26 -4.57 19.85
CA LYS A 133 8.27 -5.61 20.12
C LYS A 133 8.27 -6.11 21.58
N GLN A 134 7.37 -5.64 22.44
CA GLN A 134 7.32 -5.95 23.87
C GLN A 134 6.48 -7.19 24.20
N ALA A 135 6.83 -8.35 23.63
CA ALA A 135 6.24 -9.62 24.03
C ALA A 135 7.23 -10.78 24.05
N GLN A 136 8.47 -10.57 24.54
CA GLN A 136 9.42 -11.68 24.81
C GLN A 136 10.35 -11.45 26.01
N LEU A 137 9.86 -10.83 27.09
CA LEU A 137 10.54 -10.86 28.39
C LEU A 137 9.50 -10.83 29.54
N LEU A 138 8.65 -11.85 29.64
CA LEU A 138 8.00 -12.28 30.89
C LEU A 138 7.84 -13.81 30.87
#